data_AF-X1HVR4-F1
#
_entry.id   AF-X1HVR4-F1
#
_cell.length_a   1.000
_cell.length_b   1.000
_cell.length_c   1.000
_cell.angle_alpha   90.00
_cell.angle_beta   90.00
_cell.angle_gamma   90.00
#
_symmetry.space_group_name_H-M   'P 1'
#
loop_
_entity.id
_entity.type
_entity.pdbx_description
1 polymer ?
#
loop_
_entity_poly.entity_id
_entity_poly.type
_entity_poly.pdbx_seq_one_letter_code
_entity_poly.pdbx_strand_id
1 'polypeptide(L)' 'MSKYIFVTGGVVSSVGKGITVGSIGTILKSRQISVSVQKLDPYLNVDPGTMSPAQHGEVFVTQDGAETDLDLSNYERF' A
#
# COMPACT_ATOMS: atom_id res chain seq x y z
N MET A 1 -2.88 14.85 -17.95
CA MET A 1 -1.54 14.60 -17.36
C MET A 1 -1.74 14.05 -15.95
N SER A 2 -1.18 12.89 -15.65
CA SER A 2 -1.28 12.29 -14.32
C SER A 2 -0.58 13.15 -13.26
N LYS A 3 -1.13 13.19 -12.05
CA LYS A 3 -0.56 13.87 -10.89
C LYS A 3 -0.03 12.83 -9.90
N TYR A 4 1.06 13.16 -9.23
CA TYR A 4 1.72 12.27 -8.28
C TYR A 4 1.72 12.92 -6.90
N ILE A 5 1.35 12.15 -5.88
CA ILE A 5 1.44 12.52 -4.47
C ILE A 5 2.43 11.55 -3.83
N PHE A 6 3.57 12.04 -3.38
CA PHE A 6 4.56 11.24 -2.66
C PHE A 6 4.29 11.33 -1.17
N VAL A 7 4.14 10.17 -0.52
CA VAL A 7 3.92 10.09 0.93
C VAL A 7 5.15 9.45 1.58
N THR A 8 5.87 10.26 2.37
CA THR A 8 7.07 9.84 3.10
C THR A 8 6.80 9.80 4.60
N GLY A 9 7.53 8.95 5.33
CA GLY A 9 7.49 8.88 6.80
C GLY A 9 8.76 9.40 7.44
N GLY A 10 8.63 10.03 8.61
CA GLY A 10 9.77 10.45 9.43
C GLY A 10 9.58 10.03 10.89
N VAL A 11 10.65 10.20 11.68
CA VAL A 11 10.72 9.92 13.13
C VAL A 11 10.63 8.44 13.48
N VAL A 12 9.48 7.79 13.28
CA VAL A 12 9.26 6.38 13.64
C VAL A 12 8.40 5.64 12.61
N SER A 13 8.55 4.32 12.52
CA SER A 13 7.68 3.44 11.74
C SER A 13 6.35 3.16 12.45
N SER A 14 5.42 2.50 11.76
CA SER A 14 4.14 2.03 12.33
C SER A 14 3.13 3.11 12.78
N VAL A 15 3.23 4.33 12.27
CA VAL A 15 2.34 5.46 12.60
C VAL A 15 1.06 5.51 11.74
N GLY A 16 0.82 4.51 10.90
CA GLY A 16 -0.42 4.42 10.09
C GLY A 16 -0.36 5.10 8.71
N LYS A 17 0.83 5.19 8.09
CA LYS A 17 0.99 5.75 6.73
C LYS A 17 0.06 5.10 5.70
N GLY A 18 -0.03 3.76 5.69
CA GLY A 18 -0.90 3.02 4.76
C GLY A 18 -2.38 3.42 4.89
N ILE A 19 -2.88 3.55 6.12
CA ILE A 19 -4.26 3.98 6.40
C ILE A 19 -4.50 5.42 5.96
N THR A 20 -3.55 6.33 6.22
CA THR A 20 -3.65 7.72 5.75
C THR A 20 -3.70 7.80 4.22
N VAL A 21 -2.87 7.02 3.53
CA VAL A 21 -2.85 6.95 2.06
C VAL A 21 -4.19 6.41 1.53
N GLY A 22 -4.71 5.31 2.09
CA GLY A 22 -6.01 4.76 1.73
C GLY A 22 -7.14 5.79 1.89
N SER A 23 -7.17 6.48 3.03
CA SER A 23 -8.17 7.52 3.33
C SER A 23 -8.11 8.71 2.35
N ILE A 24 -6.91 9.17 1.99
CA ILE A 24 -6.74 10.21 0.94
C ILE A 24 -7.29 9.69 -0.40
N GLY A 25 -7.01 8.43 -0.74
CA GLY A 25 -7.56 7.75 -1.91
C GLY A 25 -9.09 7.79 -1.94
N THR A 26 -9.75 7.40 -0.85
CA THR A 26 -11.22 7.44 -0.73
C THR A 26 -11.79 8.84 -0.93
N ILE A 27 -11.17 9.87 -0.32
CA ILE A 27 -11.62 11.27 -0.49
C ILE A 27 -11.50 11.70 -1.95
N LEU A 28 -10.41 11.38 -2.63
CA LEU A 28 -10.24 11.70 -4.04
C LEU A 28 -11.22 10.93 -4.94
N LYS A 29 -11.42 9.62 -4.69
CA LYS A 29 -12.43 8.80 -5.38
C LYS A 29 -13.85 9.39 -5.21
N SER A 30 -14.20 9.87 -4.01
CA SER A 30 -15.50 10.52 -3.74
C SER A 30 -15.73 11.81 -4.55
N ARG A 31 -14.65 12.43 -5.04
CA ARG A 31 -14.67 13.58 -5.95
C ARG A 31 -14.58 13.18 -7.42
N GLN A 32 -14.83 11.90 -7.74
CA GLN A 32 -14.78 11.34 -9.10
C GLN A 32 -13.39 11.47 -9.75
N ILE A 33 -12.33 11.55 -8.93
CA ILE A 33 -10.95 11.56 -9.41
C ILE A 33 -10.48 10.10 -9.49
N SER A 34 -9.99 9.70 -10.67
CA SER A 34 -9.32 8.41 -10.83
C SER A 34 -8.00 8.40 -10.05
N VAL A 35 -7.86 7.45 -9.12
CA VAL A 35 -6.68 7.31 -8.26
C VAL A 35 -6.19 5.87 -8.29
N SER A 36 -4.87 5.72 -8.35
CA SER A 36 -4.16 4.46 -8.12
C SER A 36 -3.10 4.70 -7.04
N VAL A 37 -2.81 3.67 -6.25
CA VAL A 37 -1.80 3.72 -5.19
C VAL A 37 -0.69 2.73 -5.52
N GLN A 38 0.55 3.08 -5.18
CA GLN A 38 1.72 2.19 -5.28
C GLN A 38 2.48 2.23 -3.96
N LYS A 39 2.79 1.04 -3.42
CA LYS A 39 3.68 0.88 -2.28
C LYS A 39 5.10 0.62 -2.77
N LEU A 40 6.08 1.28 -2.16
CA LEU A 40 7.50 1.07 -2.40
C LEU A 40 8.14 0.52 -1.13
N ASP A 41 8.40 -0.78 -1.13
CA ASP A 41 8.99 -1.47 0.02
C ASP A 41 10.52 -1.52 -0.12
N PRO A 42 11.29 -1.00 0.85
CA PRO A 42 12.76 -0.92 0.77
C PRO A 42 13.45 -2.22 1.20
N TYR A 43 12.78 -3.37 1.08
CA TYR A 43 13.34 -4.68 1.41
C TYR A 43 14.07 -5.29 0.20
N LEU A 44 14.97 -6.24 0.46
CA LEU A 44 15.71 -6.94 -0.60
C LEU A 44 14.92 -8.08 -1.23
N ASN A 45 13.89 -8.59 -0.54
CA ASN A 45 13.00 -9.61 -1.06
C ASN A 45 12.35 -9.11 -2.35
N VAL A 46 12.35 -9.96 -3.38
CA VAL A 46 11.72 -9.64 -4.68
C VAL A 46 10.20 -9.49 -4.52
N ASP A 47 9.63 -10.34 -3.66
CA ASP A 47 8.22 -10.36 -3.25
C ASP A 47 8.14 -10.79 -1.77
N PRO A 48 7.00 -10.55 -1.08
CA PRO A 48 6.82 -10.97 0.29
C PRO A 48 6.39 -12.44 0.44
N GLY A 49 6.22 -13.21 -0.64
CA GLY A 49 5.85 -14.63 -0.59
C GLY A 49 6.88 -15.49 0.15
N THR A 50 8.12 -15.02 0.23
CA THR A 50 9.20 -15.65 1.01
C THR A 50 9.29 -15.20 2.47
N MET A 51 8.48 -14.22 2.89
CA MET A 51 8.52 -13.65 4.25
C MET A 51 7.61 -14.45 5.19
N SER A 52 8.04 -14.60 6.45
CA SER A 52 7.22 -15.27 7.47
C SER A 52 6.01 -14.41 7.86
N PRO A 53 4.76 -14.89 7.69
CA PRO A 53 3.59 -14.08 8.01
C PRO A 53 3.46 -13.73 9.48
N ALA A 54 3.97 -14.58 10.37
CA ALA A 54 3.97 -14.35 11.81
C ALA A 54 4.86 -13.15 12.23
N GLN A 55 5.82 -12.77 11.39
CA GLN A 55 6.77 -11.68 11.68
C GLN A 55 6.48 -10.43 10.86
N HIS A 56 6.03 -10.59 9.61
CA HIS A 56 5.89 -9.51 8.64
C HIS A 56 4.45 -9.17 8.27
N GLY A 57 3.47 -9.94 8.76
CA GLY A 57 2.06 -9.78 8.41
C GLY A 57 1.66 -10.63 7.21
N GLU A 58 0.39 -10.53 6.82
CA GLU A 58 -0.15 -11.33 5.71
C GLU A 58 0.50 -10.97 4.37
N VAL A 59 0.54 -11.94 3.46
CA VAL A 59 0.85 -11.72 2.05
C VAL A 59 -0.48 -11.48 1.33
N PHE A 60 -0.61 -10.34 0.66
CA PHE A 60 -1.80 -10.02 -0.13
C PHE A 60 -1.60 -10.47 -1.58
N VAL A 61 -2.59 -11.17 -2.14
CA VAL A 61 -2.55 -11.66 -3.53
C VAL A 61 -3.52 -10.85 -4.38
N THR A 62 -3.01 -10.17 -5.41
CA THR A 62 -3.81 -9.39 -6.36
C THR A 62 -4.52 -10.30 -7.38
N GLN A 63 -5.48 -9.75 -8.14
CA GLN A 63 -6.26 -10.51 -9.12
C GLN A 63 -5.39 -11.16 -10.22
N ASP A 64 -4.26 -10.53 -10.58
CA ASP A 64 -3.28 -11.05 -11.54
C ASP A 64 -2.28 -12.04 -10.93
N GLY A 65 -2.43 -12.37 -9.63
CA GLY A 65 -1.66 -13.40 -8.94
C GLY A 65 -0.34 -12.93 -8.34
N ALA A 66 -0.08 -11.61 -8.26
CA ALA A 66 1.12 -11.12 -7.60
C ALA A 66 0.99 -11.23 -6.07
N GLU A 67 2.03 -11.78 -5.43
CA GLU A 67 2.20 -11.76 -3.98
C GLU A 67 2.78 -10.40 -3.57
N THR A 68 2.10 -9.70 -2.67
CA THR A 68 2.37 -8.28 -2.37
C THR A 68 2.23 -7.98 -0.87
N ASP A 69 2.73 -6.81 -0.47
CA ASP A 69 2.64 -6.34 0.92
C ASP A 69 1.17 -6.11 1.32
N LEU A 70 0.86 -6.34 2.58
CA LEU A 70 -0.49 -6.21 3.13
C LEU A 70 -1.11 -4.83 2.92
N ASP A 71 -0.31 -3.77 2.73
CA ASP A 71 -0.85 -2.43 2.48
C ASP A 71 -1.69 -2.34 1.20
N LEU A 72 -1.44 -3.18 0.18
CA LEU A 72 -2.29 -3.20 -1.03
C LEU A 72 -3.72 -3.64 -0.69
N SER A 73 -3.87 -4.57 0.26
CA SER A 73 -5.18 -4.98 0.75
C SER A 73 -5.92 -3.82 1.44
N ASN A 74 -5.17 -2.93 2.14
CA ASN A 74 -5.76 -1.71 2.69
C ASN A 74 -6.25 -0.82 1.55
N TYR A 75 -5.42 -0.56 0.55
CA TYR A 75 -5.79 0.34 -0.56
C TYR A 75 -6.98 -0.15 -1.38
N GLU A 76 -7.16 -1.46 -1.53
CA GLU A 76 -8.34 -2.03 -2.17
C GLU A 76 -9.62 -1.85 -1.36
N ARG A 77 -9.53 -1.93 -0.02
CA ARG A 77 -10.68 -1.76 0.88
C ARG A 77 -11.15 -0.30 1.02
N PHE A 78 -10.32 0.68 0.66
CA PHE A 78 -10.59 2.12 0.74
C PHE A 78 -11.11 2.72 -0.57
#